data_AF-A0A7J4ESC3-F1
#
_entry.id   AF-A0A7J4ESC3-F1
#
_cell.length_a   1.000
_cell.length_b   1.000
_cell.length_c   1.000
_cell.angle_alpha   90.00
_cell.angle_beta   90.00
_cell.angle_gamma   90.00
#
_symmetry.space_group_name_H-M   'P 1'
#
loop_
_entity.id
_entity.type
_entity.pdbx_description
1 polymer ?
#
loop_
_entity_poly.entity_id
_entity_poly.type
_entity_poly.pdbx_seq_one_letter_code
_entity_poly.pdbx_strand_id
1 'polypeptide(L)'
;MKVDRYFTRGLVDGSLATLGVVIGASMADPSIVITAGIGGGVANGLSNAFGALTAESAEVERRFSDIEKSMLSKGELRKTILYKSMRKKVLLSGFSDGIASITGAFIPVLPFLLTYVLKYSNQVALIISILLTISTLFILGMYLGFISRKNLIYSGLKMASIGTVTAIVCTLIEHVLQIRLG
;
A
#
# COMPACT_ATOMS: atom_id res chain seq x y z
N MET A 1 -4.87 3.37 -18.03
CA MET A 1 -5.30 4.58 -17.31
C MET A 1 -6.03 4.36 -15.98
N LYS A 2 -6.78 3.27 -15.72
CA LYS A 2 -7.26 2.97 -14.34
C LYS A 2 -6.31 2.06 -13.54
N VAL A 3 -5.63 1.12 -14.20
CA VAL A 3 -4.65 0.21 -13.57
C VAL A 3 -3.53 0.98 -12.86
N ASP A 4 -3.07 2.09 -13.46
CA ASP A 4 -2.02 2.95 -12.91
C ASP A 4 -2.39 3.55 -11.54
N ARG A 5 -3.69 3.82 -11.30
CA ARG A 5 -4.18 4.36 -10.02
C ARG A 5 -4.15 3.31 -8.90
N TYR A 6 -4.62 2.10 -9.16
CA TYR A 6 -4.62 1.02 -8.17
C TYR A 6 -3.20 0.58 -7.85
N PHE A 7 -2.34 0.53 -8.88
CA PHE A 7 -0.93 0.24 -8.66
C PHE A 7 -0.26 1.30 -7.79
N THR A 8 -0.47 2.59 -8.07
CA THR A 8 0.16 3.64 -7.25
C THR A 8 -0.40 3.68 -5.83
N ARG A 9 -1.72 3.50 -5.67
CA ARG A 9 -2.36 3.39 -4.35
C ARG A 9 -1.76 2.22 -3.55
N GLY A 10 -1.71 1.04 -4.14
CA GLY A 10 -1.17 -0.14 -3.48
C GLY A 10 0.29 0.05 -3.09
N LEU A 11 1.14 0.60 -3.97
CA LEU A 11 2.53 0.89 -3.62
C LEU A 11 2.67 1.80 -2.40
N VAL A 12 1.86 2.86 -2.31
CA VAL A 12 1.86 3.78 -1.17
C VAL A 12 1.38 3.07 0.09
N ASP A 13 0.25 2.36 0.03
CA ASP A 13 -0.33 1.65 1.18
C ASP A 13 0.63 0.58 1.71
N GLY A 14 1.22 -0.22 0.81
CA GLY A 14 2.21 -1.24 1.13
C GLY A 14 3.47 -0.68 1.78
N SER A 15 4.03 0.38 1.20
CA SER A 15 5.24 1.02 1.72
C SER A 15 5.02 1.61 3.12
N LEU A 16 3.89 2.29 3.34
CA LEU A 16 3.58 2.92 4.62
C LEU A 16 3.24 1.90 5.71
N ALA A 17 2.42 0.89 5.39
CA ALA A 17 2.05 -0.15 6.35
C ALA A 17 3.29 -0.90 6.84
N THR A 18 4.15 -1.34 5.91
CA THR A 18 5.36 -2.08 6.29
C THR A 18 6.41 -1.19 6.92
N LEU A 19 6.51 0.09 6.58
CA LEU A 19 7.36 1.04 7.30
C LEU A 19 6.98 1.10 8.78
N GLY A 20 5.69 1.17 9.09
CA GLY A 20 5.21 1.13 10.48
C GLY A 20 5.58 -0.16 11.20
N VAL A 21 5.45 -1.31 10.54
CA VAL A 21 5.85 -2.62 11.09
C VAL A 21 7.36 -2.66 11.37
N VAL A 22 8.17 -2.21 10.43
CA VAL A 22 9.63 -2.21 10.54
C VAL A 22 10.11 -1.26 11.64
N ILE A 23 9.49 -0.09 11.79
CA ILE A 23 9.76 0.84 12.90
C ILE A 23 9.41 0.18 14.24
N GLY A 24 8.21 -0.38 14.36
CA GLY A 24 7.74 -1.00 15.61
C GLY A 24 8.55 -2.24 16.03
N ALA A 25 9.10 -2.97 15.06
CA ALA A 25 9.94 -4.13 15.32
C ALA A 25 11.44 -3.80 15.44
N SER A 26 11.85 -2.54 15.20
CA SER A 26 13.25 -2.18 14.91
C SER A 26 14.30 -2.55 15.98
N MET A 27 13.87 -2.72 17.23
CA MET A 27 14.74 -3.13 18.35
C MET A 27 14.83 -4.64 18.56
N ALA A 28 14.01 -5.42 17.86
CA ALA A 28 14.11 -6.87 17.83
C ALA A 28 15.29 -7.32 16.95
N ASP A 29 15.57 -8.63 16.98
CA ASP A 29 16.53 -9.23 16.06
C ASP A 29 16.16 -8.94 14.59
N PRO A 30 17.14 -8.70 13.69
CA PRO A 30 16.88 -8.42 12.28
C PRO A 30 15.97 -9.44 11.61
N SER A 31 16.09 -10.71 11.98
CA SER A 31 15.24 -11.79 11.48
C SER A 31 13.75 -11.57 11.82
N ILE A 32 13.45 -11.04 13.01
CA ILE A 32 12.08 -10.70 13.42
C ILE A 32 11.57 -9.52 12.60
N VAL A 33 12.40 -8.48 12.41
CA VAL A 33 12.02 -7.31 11.60
C VAL A 33 11.69 -7.71 10.16
N ILE A 34 12.52 -8.56 9.55
CA ILE A 34 12.33 -9.03 8.17
C ILE A 34 11.07 -9.89 8.06
N THR A 35 10.90 -10.86 8.96
CA THR A 35 9.74 -11.77 8.92
C THR A 35 8.44 -11.03 9.22
N ALA A 36 8.43 -10.10 10.18
CA ALA A 36 7.30 -9.24 10.46
C ALA A 36 7.00 -8.29 9.30
N GLY A 37 8.03 -7.66 8.72
CA GLY A 37 7.87 -6.72 7.60
C GLY A 37 7.33 -7.39 6.33
N ILE A 38 7.88 -8.55 5.94
CA ILE A 38 7.41 -9.32 4.80
C ILE A 38 6.03 -9.92 5.10
N GLY A 39 5.84 -10.55 6.26
CA GLY A 39 4.57 -11.14 6.65
C GLY A 39 3.44 -10.12 6.71
N GLY A 40 3.68 -8.98 7.37
CA GLY A 40 2.76 -7.85 7.42
C GLY A 40 2.50 -7.23 6.06
N GLY A 41 3.53 -7.12 5.21
CA GLY A 41 3.42 -6.63 3.84
C GLY A 41 2.55 -7.51 2.94
N VAL A 42 2.75 -8.83 2.99
CA VAL A 42 1.95 -9.81 2.27
C VAL A 42 0.50 -9.80 2.77
N ALA A 43 0.31 -9.78 4.09
CA ALA A 43 -1.03 -9.69 4.68
C ALA A 43 -1.76 -8.41 4.23
N ASN A 44 -1.06 -7.26 4.23
CA ASN A 44 -1.60 -5.99 3.75
C ASN A 44 -1.96 -6.05 2.26
N GLY A 45 -1.10 -6.62 1.42
CA GLY A 45 -1.38 -6.73 -0.01
C GLY A 45 -2.54 -7.67 -0.35
N LEU A 46 -2.67 -8.79 0.36
CA LEU A 46 -3.85 -9.64 0.24
C LEU A 46 -5.11 -8.92 0.73
N SER A 47 -5.02 -8.18 1.84
CA SER A 47 -6.13 -7.37 2.36
C SER A 47 -6.58 -6.32 1.35
N ASN A 48 -5.66 -5.59 0.73
CA ASN A 48 -5.96 -4.60 -0.31
C ASN A 48 -6.57 -5.24 -1.56
N ALA A 49 -6.06 -6.39 -2.00
CA ALA A 49 -6.64 -7.13 -3.12
C ALA A 49 -8.08 -7.55 -2.82
N PHE A 50 -8.30 -8.34 -1.77
CA PHE A 50 -9.64 -8.85 -1.45
C PHE A 50 -10.60 -7.76 -1.02
N GLY A 51 -10.12 -6.74 -0.31
CA GLY A 51 -10.89 -5.57 0.11
C GLY A 51 -11.40 -4.79 -1.09
N ALA A 52 -10.53 -4.44 -2.05
CA ALA A 52 -10.93 -3.78 -3.29
C ALA A 52 -11.88 -4.66 -4.12
N LEU A 53 -11.58 -5.95 -4.27
CA LEU A 53 -12.44 -6.89 -5.01
C LEU A 53 -13.83 -6.97 -4.43
N THR A 54 -13.95 -7.09 -3.11
CA THR A 54 -15.23 -7.27 -2.44
C THR A 54 -16.05 -5.98 -2.47
N ALA A 55 -15.42 -4.85 -2.14
CA ALA A 55 -16.08 -3.55 -2.11
C ALA A 55 -16.55 -3.11 -3.51
N GLU A 56 -15.68 -3.19 -4.52
CA GLU A 56 -16.05 -2.81 -5.88
C GLU A 56 -17.05 -3.79 -6.51
N SER A 57 -16.95 -5.09 -6.22
CA SER A 57 -17.93 -6.07 -6.71
C SER A 57 -19.31 -5.79 -6.12
N ALA A 58 -19.40 -5.43 -4.83
CA ALA A 58 -20.65 -5.05 -4.20
C ALA A 58 -21.24 -3.76 -4.80
N GLU A 59 -20.41 -2.78 -5.14
CA GLU A 59 -20.86 -1.55 -5.81
C GLU A 59 -21.38 -1.82 -7.23
N VAL A 60 -20.65 -2.64 -8.01
CA VAL A 60 -21.07 -3.08 -9.34
C VAL A 60 -22.41 -3.80 -9.25
N GLU A 61 -22.52 -4.77 -8.34
CA GLU A 61 -23.73 -5.57 -8.14
C GLU A 61 -24.93 -4.70 -7.77
N ARG A 62 -24.76 -3.78 -6.81
CA ARG A 62 -25.79 -2.82 -6.42
C ARG A 62 -26.23 -1.97 -7.60
N ARG A 63 -25.28 -1.39 -8.34
CA ARG A 63 -25.58 -0.50 -9.48
C ARG A 63 -26.37 -1.22 -10.57
N PHE A 64 -26.00 -2.45 -10.90
CA PHE A 64 -26.75 -3.25 -11.86
C PHE A 64 -28.14 -3.61 -11.33
N SER A 65 -28.26 -3.98 -10.05
CA SER A 65 -29.56 -4.28 -9.45
C SER A 65 -30.51 -3.08 -9.43
N ASP A 66 -30.01 -1.86 -9.18
CA ASP A 66 -30.80 -0.62 -9.20
C ASP A 66 -31.34 -0.30 -10.61
N ILE A 67 -30.51 -0.52 -11.63
CA ILE A 67 -30.91 -0.33 -13.04
C ILE A 67 -31.93 -1.39 -13.46
N GLU A 68 -31.69 -2.68 -13.18
CA GLU A 68 -32.62 -3.77 -13.52
C GLU A 68 -34.00 -3.55 -12.87
N LYS A 69 -34.02 -3.08 -11.62
CA LYS A 69 -35.26 -2.77 -10.91
C LYS A 69 -36.03 -1.63 -11.58
N SER A 70 -35.32 -0.58 -12.00
CA SER A 70 -35.92 0.58 -12.68
C SER A 70 -36.45 0.24 -14.08
N MET A 71 -35.86 -0.77 -14.72
CA MET A 71 -36.27 -1.26 -16.04
C MET A 71 -37.27 -2.41 -15.99
N LEU A 72 -37.66 -2.89 -14.80
CA LEU A 72 -38.47 -4.10 -14.60
C LEU A 72 -37.89 -5.35 -15.32
N SER A 73 -36.56 -5.41 -15.49
CA SER A 73 -35.85 -6.42 -16.30
C SER A 73 -34.83 -7.21 -15.46
N LYS A 74 -35.33 -7.93 -14.45
CA LYS A 74 -34.50 -8.65 -13.48
C LYS A 74 -33.61 -9.71 -14.13
N GLY A 75 -32.30 -9.63 -13.90
CA GLY A 75 -31.30 -10.61 -14.35
C GLY A 75 -30.84 -10.47 -15.80
N GLU A 76 -31.42 -9.57 -16.58
CA GLU A 76 -31.09 -9.41 -18.00
C GLU A 76 -29.75 -8.68 -18.21
N LEU A 77 -29.40 -7.73 -17.34
CA LEU A 77 -28.16 -6.97 -17.49
C LEU A 77 -26.92 -7.80 -17.15
N ARG A 78 -27.06 -8.89 -16.38
CA ARG A 78 -25.94 -9.79 -16.01
C ARG A 78 -25.38 -10.58 -17.19
N LYS A 79 -26.16 -10.76 -18.25
CA LYS A 79 -25.73 -11.45 -19.47
C LYS A 79 -24.93 -10.53 -20.39
N THR A 80 -25.03 -9.21 -20.18
CA THR A 80 -24.43 -8.21 -21.06
C THR A 80 -22.91 -8.24 -21.03
N ILE A 81 -22.30 -7.84 -22.14
CA ILE A 81 -20.86 -7.64 -22.26
C ILE A 81 -20.39 -6.59 -21.25
N LEU A 82 -21.21 -5.59 -20.94
CA LEU A 82 -20.91 -4.55 -19.97
C LEU A 82 -20.71 -5.13 -18.56
N TYR A 83 -21.64 -5.97 -18.07
CA TYR A 83 -21.50 -6.60 -16.76
C TYR A 83 -20.24 -7.47 -16.67
N LYS A 84 -20.00 -8.31 -17.69
CA LYS A 84 -18.80 -9.15 -17.75
C LYS A 84 -17.51 -8.32 -17.77
N SER A 85 -17.50 -7.21 -18.53
CA SER A 85 -16.38 -6.28 -18.61
C SER A 85 -16.11 -5.59 -17.28
N MET A 86 -17.16 -5.13 -16.58
CA MET A 86 -17.04 -4.52 -15.26
C MET A 86 -16.47 -5.49 -14.22
N ARG A 87 -17.00 -6.72 -14.16
CA ARG A 87 -16.46 -7.77 -13.27
C ARG A 87 -15.00 -8.09 -13.54
N LYS A 88 -14.61 -8.25 -14.81
CA LYS A 88 -13.20 -8.49 -15.18
C LYS A 88 -12.32 -7.33 -14.75
N LYS A 89 -12.82 -6.09 -14.89
CA LYS A 89 -12.09 -4.88 -14.50
C LYS A 89 -11.88 -4.79 -12.99
N VAL A 90 -12.90 -5.11 -12.19
CA VAL A 90 -12.79 -5.20 -10.73
C VAL A 90 -11.71 -6.24 -10.37
N LEU A 91 -11.75 -7.43 -10.99
CA LEU A 91 -10.76 -8.48 -10.75
C LEU A 91 -9.32 -8.00 -10.99
N LEU A 92 -9.08 -7.41 -12.16
CA LEU A 92 -7.75 -6.90 -12.54
C LEU A 92 -7.30 -5.74 -11.65
N SER A 93 -8.23 -4.89 -11.20
CA SER A 93 -7.91 -3.73 -10.36
C SER A 93 -7.49 -4.18 -8.96
N GLY A 94 -8.23 -5.09 -8.34
CA GLY A 94 -7.87 -5.65 -7.03
C GLY A 94 -6.55 -6.41 -7.07
N PHE A 95 -6.29 -7.20 -8.12
CA PHE A 95 -5.01 -7.88 -8.27
C PHE A 95 -3.83 -6.91 -8.43
N SER A 96 -4.03 -5.84 -9.22
CA SER A 96 -3.03 -4.78 -9.39
C SER A 96 -2.75 -4.04 -8.08
N ASP A 97 -3.76 -3.76 -7.27
CA ASP A 97 -3.61 -3.10 -5.96
C ASP A 97 -2.82 -3.99 -4.98
N GLY A 98 -3.17 -5.28 -4.91
CA GLY A 98 -2.50 -6.24 -4.06
C GLY A 98 -1.03 -6.46 -4.41
N ILE A 99 -0.72 -6.71 -5.69
CA ILE A 99 0.68 -6.86 -6.13
C ILE A 99 1.48 -5.61 -5.83
N ALA A 100 0.91 -4.44 -6.11
CA ALA A 100 1.58 -3.18 -5.82
C ALA A 100 1.85 -3.00 -4.33
N SER A 101 0.89 -3.36 -3.48
CA SER A 101 1.04 -3.32 -2.02
C SER A 101 2.15 -4.24 -1.53
N ILE A 102 2.21 -5.47 -2.04
CA ILE A 102 3.30 -6.40 -1.72
C ILE A 102 4.64 -5.81 -2.19
N THR A 103 4.70 -5.28 -3.40
CA THR A 103 5.92 -4.69 -3.96
C THR A 103 6.39 -3.48 -3.13
N GLY A 104 5.46 -2.63 -2.71
CA GLY A 104 5.74 -1.46 -1.87
C GLY A 104 6.23 -1.87 -0.47
N ALA A 105 5.68 -2.95 0.09
CA ALA A 105 6.10 -3.49 1.37
C ALA A 105 7.56 -3.96 1.39
N PHE A 106 8.11 -4.42 0.27
CA PHE A 106 9.53 -4.81 0.21
C PHE A 106 10.48 -3.63 0.40
N ILE A 107 10.09 -2.42 0.02
CA ILE A 107 10.94 -1.23 0.04
C ILE A 107 11.52 -0.95 1.44
N PRO A 108 10.71 -0.79 2.50
CA PRO A 108 11.24 -0.59 3.86
C PRO A 108 11.99 -1.81 4.43
N VAL A 109 11.78 -3.01 3.88
CA VAL A 109 12.45 -4.24 4.36
C VAL A 109 13.86 -4.39 3.77
N LEU A 110 14.11 -3.86 2.57
CA LEU A 110 15.39 -4.01 1.86
C LEU A 110 16.64 -3.68 2.71
N PRO A 111 16.68 -2.58 3.48
CA PRO A 111 17.86 -2.28 4.30
C PRO A 111 18.12 -3.30 5.41
N PHE A 112 17.06 -3.91 5.95
CA PHE A 112 17.18 -4.97 6.96
C PHE A 112 17.71 -6.27 6.37
N LEU A 113 17.36 -6.60 5.12
CA LEU A 113 17.97 -7.72 4.39
C LEU A 113 19.48 -7.52 4.18
N LEU A 114 19.90 -6.29 3.88
CA LEU A 114 21.33 -5.96 3.76
C LEU A 114 22.07 -6.03 5.10
N THR A 115 21.37 -5.80 6.21
CA THR A 115 21.93 -5.95 7.57
C THR A 115 22.39 -7.39 7.82
N TYR A 116 21.62 -8.36 7.32
CA TYR A 116 21.97 -9.78 7.40
C TYR A 116 23.26 -10.12 6.62
N VAL A 117 23.45 -9.50 5.45
CA VAL A 117 24.62 -9.77 4.58
C VAL A 117 25.86 -9.01 5.05
N LEU A 118 25.69 -7.75 5.45
CA LEU A 118 26.78 -6.80 5.66
C LEU A 118 27.08 -6.49 7.15
N LYS A 119 26.28 -7.05 8.07
CA LYS A 119 26.47 -6.97 9.54
C LYS A 119 26.54 -5.55 10.13
N TYR A 120 25.76 -4.61 9.59
CA TYR A 120 25.63 -3.27 10.16
C TYR A 120 24.63 -3.23 11.33
N SER A 121 24.53 -2.11 12.06
CA SER A 121 23.59 -1.95 13.18
C SER A 121 22.13 -1.78 12.70
N ASN A 122 21.18 -2.32 13.46
CA ASN A 122 19.73 -2.18 13.22
C ASN A 122 19.27 -0.72 13.15
N GLN A 123 19.90 0.17 13.92
CA GLN A 123 19.60 1.60 13.90
C GLN A 123 19.94 2.22 12.55
N VAL A 124 21.05 1.81 11.94
CA VAL A 124 21.46 2.28 10.62
C VAL A 124 20.50 1.77 9.56
N ALA A 125 20.10 0.50 9.64
CA ALA A 125 19.11 -0.10 8.76
C ALA A 125 17.75 0.61 8.83
N LEU A 126 17.32 0.98 10.04
CA LEU A 126 16.08 1.72 10.27
C LEU A 126 16.12 3.10 9.61
N ILE A 127 17.19 3.87 9.81
CA ILE A 127 17.33 5.21 9.21
C ILE A 127 17.33 5.12 7.68
N ILE A 128 18.07 4.16 7.12
CA ILE A 128 18.09 3.93 5.67
C ILE A 128 16.70 3.53 5.17
N SER A 129 15.96 2.68 5.89
CA SER A 129 14.59 2.28 5.56
C SER A 129 13.63 3.47 5.50
N ILE A 130 13.64 4.31 6.53
CA ILE A 130 12.82 5.53 6.57
C ILE A 130 13.16 6.46 5.40
N LEU A 131 14.44 6.73 5.16
CA LEU A 131 14.89 7.60 4.07
C LEU A 131 14.53 7.03 2.70
N LEU A 132 14.71 5.72 2.51
CA LEU A 132 14.38 5.03 1.27
C LEU A 132 12.88 5.11 0.99
N THR A 133 12.03 4.80 1.97
CA THR A 133 10.59 4.86 1.81
C THR A 133 10.10 6.28 1.54
N ILE A 134 10.59 7.29 2.26
CA ILE A 134 10.23 8.70 2.00
C ILE A 134 10.67 9.11 0.59
N SER A 135 11.87 8.70 0.16
CA SER A 135 12.37 8.98 -1.19
C SER A 135 11.52 8.31 -2.27
N THR A 136 11.11 7.05 -2.07
CA THR A 136 10.17 6.37 -2.98
C THR A 136 8.85 7.12 -3.05
N LEU A 137 8.26 7.51 -1.91
CA LEU A 137 7.00 8.26 -1.89
C LEU A 137 7.13 9.62 -2.58
N PHE A 138 8.27 10.29 -2.42
CA PHE A 138 8.56 11.53 -3.13
C PHE A 138 8.58 11.32 -4.65
N ILE A 139 9.28 10.29 -5.13
CA ILE A 139 9.35 9.95 -6.57
C ILE A 139 7.97 9.57 -7.10
N LEU A 140 7.21 8.75 -6.36
CA LEU A 140 5.83 8.39 -6.73
C LEU A 140 4.92 9.62 -6.76
N GLY A 141 5.08 10.54 -5.80
CA GLY A 141 4.35 11.81 -5.77
C GLY A 141 4.69 12.70 -6.97
N MET A 142 5.96 12.79 -7.36
CA MET A 142 6.37 13.51 -8.58
C MET A 142 5.75 12.88 -9.83
N TYR A 143 5.77 11.55 -9.93
CA TYR A 143 5.16 10.81 -11.04
C TYR A 143 3.65 11.06 -11.15
N LEU A 144 2.93 11.02 -10.03
CA LEU A 144 1.50 11.37 -9.99
C LEU A 144 1.25 12.84 -10.34
N GLY A 145 2.13 13.74 -9.90
CA GLY A 145 2.09 15.16 -10.24
C GLY A 145 2.22 15.39 -11.74
N PHE A 146 3.18 14.68 -12.37
CA PHE A 146 3.39 14.70 -13.82
C PHE A 146 2.15 14.23 -14.59
N ILE A 147 1.59 13.07 -14.24
CA ILE A 147 0.37 12.56 -14.90
C ILE A 147 -0.82 13.50 -14.70
N SER A 148 -0.94 14.10 -13.52
CA SER A 148 -2.06 14.99 -13.17
C SER A 148 -1.91 16.42 -13.70
N ARG A 149 -0.84 16.73 -14.45
CA ARG A 149 -0.48 18.10 -14.88
C ARG A 149 -0.45 19.10 -13.71
N LYS A 150 -0.01 18.65 -12.53
CA LYS A 150 0.19 19.47 -11.33
C LYS A 150 1.69 19.72 -11.14
N ASN A 151 2.01 20.64 -10.22
CA ASN A 151 3.41 20.88 -9.85
C ASN A 151 4.03 19.59 -9.27
N LEU A 152 5.10 19.10 -9.93
CA LEU A 152 5.77 17.84 -9.59
C LEU A 152 6.37 17.90 -8.18
N ILE A 153 7.07 18.99 -7.86
CA ILE A 153 7.75 19.16 -6.58
C ILE A 153 6.72 19.22 -5.45
N TYR A 154 5.63 19.98 -5.63
CA TYR A 154 4.57 20.05 -4.64
C TYR A 154 3.91 18.68 -4.40
N SER A 155 3.67 17.92 -5.47
CA SER A 155 3.06 16.58 -5.37
C SER A 155 3.99 15.57 -4.70
N GLY A 156 5.29 15.63 -5.01
CA GLY A 156 6.34 14.85 -4.36
C GLY A 156 6.45 15.19 -2.87
N LEU A 157 6.58 16.47 -2.53
CA LEU A 157 6.66 16.94 -1.14
C LEU A 157 5.43 16.51 -0.35
N LYS A 158 4.23 16.66 -0.91
CA LYS A 158 2.98 16.21 -0.26
C LYS A 158 3.02 14.73 0.10
N MET A 159 3.51 13.87 -0.79
CA MET A 159 3.63 12.42 -0.52
C MET A 159 4.75 12.10 0.46
N ALA A 160 5.90 12.78 0.35
CA ALA A 160 6.99 12.65 1.31
C ALA A 160 6.53 13.03 2.73
N SER A 161 5.76 14.11 2.88
CA SER A 161 5.20 14.52 4.17
C SER A 161 4.32 13.45 4.80
N ILE A 162 3.53 12.71 4.00
CA ILE A 162 2.75 11.57 4.53
C ILE A 162 3.68 10.50 5.09
N GLY A 163 4.73 10.13 4.35
CA GLY A 163 5.75 9.19 4.83
C GLY A 163 6.45 9.65 6.11
N THR A 164 6.84 10.93 6.17
CA THR A 164 7.46 11.54 7.34
C THR A 164 6.53 11.53 8.55
N VAL A 165 5.26 11.91 8.39
CA VAL A 165 4.27 11.88 9.48
C VAL A 165 4.08 10.46 9.99
N THR A 166 3.93 9.48 9.09
CA THR A 166 3.81 8.06 9.47
C THR A 166 5.04 7.60 10.26
N ALA A 167 6.25 7.92 9.79
CA ALA A 167 7.48 7.57 10.49
C ALA A 167 7.52 8.19 11.90
N ILE A 168 7.23 9.49 12.03
CA ILE A 168 7.19 10.17 13.34
C ILE A 168 6.18 9.51 14.26
N VAL A 169 4.95 9.29 13.79
CA VAL A 169 3.88 8.68 14.62
C VAL A 169 4.27 7.28 15.07
N CYS A 170 4.78 6.43 14.17
CA CYS A 170 5.20 5.08 14.51
C CYS A 170 6.39 5.06 15.48
N THR A 171 7.38 5.94 15.30
CA THR A 171 8.53 6.05 16.22
C THR A 171 8.09 6.57 17.59
N LEU A 172 7.13 7.49 17.66
CA LEU A 172 6.57 7.95 18.94
C LEU A 172 5.83 6.81 19.67
N ILE A 173 5.05 6.02 18.95
CA ILE A 173 4.35 4.86 19.52
C ILE A 173 5.35 3.85 20.08
N GLU A 174 6.37 3.53 19.30
CA GLU A 174 7.46 2.63 19.70
C GLU A 174 8.15 3.15 20.97
N HIS A 175 8.54 4.42 21.00
CA HIS A 175 9.22 5.03 22.15
C HIS A 175 8.37 5.07 23.43
N VAL A 176 7.08 5.43 23.32
CA VAL A 176 6.17 5.50 24.49
C VAL A 176 5.94 4.12 25.12
N LEU A 177 5.80 3.08 24.29
CA LEU A 177 5.62 1.72 24.79
C LEU A 177 6.87 1.21 25.52
N GLN A 178 8.06 1.64 25.09
CA GLN A 178 9.30 1.29 25.78
C GLN A 178 9.37 1.81 27.21
N ILE A 179 9.07 3.09 27.41
CA ILE A 179 9.12 3.75 28.74
C ILE A 179 8.21 3.03 29.75
N ARG A 180 7.18 2.32 29.26
CA ARG A 180 6.17 1.68 30.10
C ARG A 180 6.40 0.18 30.34
N LEU A 181 7.22 -0.46 29.51
CA LEU A 181 7.51 -1.90 29.57
C LEU A 181 8.93 -2.23 30.05
N GLY A 182 9.83 -1.25 30.09
CA GLY A 182 11.16 -1.33 30.72
C GLY A 182 11.15 -0.78 32.14
#